data_AF-A0A9P4TSW1-F1
#
_entry.id   AF-A0A9P4TSW1-F1
#
_cell.length_a   1.000
_cell.length_b   1.000
_cell.length_c   1.000
_cell.angle_alpha   90.00
_cell.angle_beta   90.00
_cell.angle_gamma   90.00
#
_symmetry.space_group_name_H-M   'P 1'
#
loop_
_entity.id
_entity.type
_entity.pdbx_description
1 polymer ?
#
loop_
_entity_poly.entity_id
_entity_poly.type
_entity_poly.pdbx_seq_one_letter_code
_entity_poly.pdbx_strand_id
1 'polypeptide(L)'
;MYLFSSGKSKDKGPPEAYRLHRHPVDGPGYHERRHSSVERHLNTAPPIRVGYLGKRYPHQYRHTEEIFPQGRDYYEFPTSNYPYDRQIARGKVQGQPEIEGFTRTVTDHDRNIRGVMYHPENDRKKFVRADEVYPSRSRRRR
;
A
#
# COMPACT_ATOMS: atom_id res chain seq x y z
N MET A 1 -22.20 13.02 -30.72
CA MET A 1 -20.78 13.02 -30.29
C MET A 1 -20.77 13.51 -28.84
N TYR A 2 -20.61 12.62 -27.86
CA TYR A 2 -20.59 13.02 -26.45
C TYR A 2 -19.13 13.30 -26.04
N LEU A 3 -18.83 14.54 -25.67
CA LEU A 3 -17.56 14.91 -25.06
C LEU A 3 -17.48 14.29 -23.67
N PHE A 4 -16.51 13.39 -23.46
CA PHE A 4 -16.11 12.98 -22.13
C PHE A 4 -15.48 14.15 -21.40
N SER A 5 -16.21 14.72 -20.44
CA SER A 5 -15.69 15.66 -19.46
C SER A 5 -14.68 14.89 -18.58
N SER A 6 -13.39 15.00 -18.90
CA SER A 6 -12.33 14.53 -18.02
C SER A 6 -12.30 15.44 -16.79
N GLY A 7 -13.00 15.02 -15.75
CA GLY A 7 -12.90 15.61 -14.43
C GLY A 7 -11.45 15.55 -13.99
N LYS A 8 -10.70 16.65 -14.17
CA LYS A 8 -9.40 16.86 -13.55
C LYS A 8 -9.60 16.68 -12.06
N SER A 9 -9.21 15.52 -11.53
CA SER A 9 -9.01 15.35 -10.10
C SER A 9 -8.04 16.44 -9.69
N LYS A 10 -8.53 17.47 -8.97
CA LYS A 10 -7.67 18.45 -8.31
C LYS A 10 -6.58 17.64 -7.63
N ASP A 11 -5.31 17.89 -7.95
CA ASP A 11 -4.16 17.29 -7.29
C ASP A 11 -4.27 17.59 -5.79
N LYS A 12 -4.95 16.70 -5.09
CA LYS A 12 -4.85 16.60 -3.66
C LYS A 12 -3.43 16.07 -3.47
N GLY A 13 -2.58 16.84 -2.78
CA GLY A 13 -1.27 16.35 -2.36
C GLY A 13 -1.39 15.00 -1.64
N PRO A 14 -0.27 14.34 -1.29
CA PRO A 14 -0.33 12.98 -0.75
C PRO A 14 -1.34 12.86 0.40
N PRO A 15 -2.06 11.73 0.51
CA PRO A 15 -2.98 11.50 1.63
C PRO A 15 -2.21 11.61 2.95
N GLU A 16 -2.88 11.99 4.03
CA GLU A 16 -2.29 12.02 5.37
C GLU A 16 -2.09 10.59 5.91
N ALA A 17 -3.04 9.70 5.60
CA ALA A 17 -2.99 8.30 6.01
C ALA A 17 -3.75 7.37 5.06
N TYR A 18 -3.53 6.08 5.24
CA TYR A 18 -4.24 4.98 4.60
C TYR A 18 -4.99 4.20 5.67
N ARG A 19 -6.31 4.09 5.53
CA ARG A 19 -7.17 3.40 6.48
C ARG A 19 -7.38 1.94 6.06
N LEU A 20 -7.07 1.04 6.97
CA LEU A 20 -7.13 -0.40 6.81
C LEU A 20 -8.20 -0.93 7.75
N HIS A 21 -9.24 -1.57 7.23
CA HIS A 21 -10.31 -2.12 8.06
C HIS A 21 -9.79 -3.38 8.80
N ARG A 22 -9.96 -3.42 10.13
CA ARG A 22 -9.44 -4.50 11.00
C ARG A 22 -10.27 -5.80 10.87
N HIS A 23 -9.70 -6.90 11.36
CA HIS A 23 -10.34 -8.22 11.50
C HIS A 23 -11.19 -8.27 12.81
N PRO A 24 -12.26 -9.08 12.97
CA PRO A 24 -13.29 -8.83 13.97
C PRO A 24 -12.90 -9.45 15.32
N VAL A 25 -11.97 -10.43 15.33
CA VAL A 25 -11.36 -10.96 16.56
C VAL A 25 -10.47 -9.92 17.25
N ASP A 26 -10.03 -8.87 16.57
CA ASP A 26 -9.32 -7.74 17.17
C ASP A 26 -10.28 -6.61 17.65
N GLY A 27 -11.59 -6.82 17.48
CA GLY A 27 -12.66 -5.85 17.74
C GLY A 27 -12.97 -4.94 16.54
N PRO A 28 -14.13 -4.28 16.52
CA PRO A 28 -14.50 -3.37 15.44
C PRO A 28 -13.52 -2.19 15.36
N GLY A 29 -13.13 -1.81 14.14
CA GLY A 29 -12.34 -0.61 13.94
C GLY A 29 -11.49 -0.63 12.68
N TYR A 30 -10.63 0.37 12.59
CA TYR A 30 -9.66 0.49 11.51
C TYR A 30 -8.29 0.82 12.09
N HIS A 31 -7.26 0.45 11.35
CA HIS A 31 -5.90 0.90 11.58
C HIS A 31 -5.57 1.98 10.56
N GLU A 32 -4.96 3.09 10.98
CA GLU A 32 -4.45 4.09 10.04
C GLU A 32 -2.93 3.99 9.93
N ARG A 33 -2.46 3.84 8.69
CA ARG A 33 -1.04 3.96 8.34
C ARG A 33 -0.79 5.36 7.81
N ARG A 34 -0.08 6.18 8.58
CA ARG A 34 0.32 7.52 8.14
C ARG A 34 1.19 7.44 6.89
N HIS A 35 0.98 8.36 5.95
CA HIS A 35 1.75 8.43 4.72
C HIS A 35 3.25 8.60 5.00
N SER A 36 3.62 9.48 5.94
CA SER A 36 5.01 9.66 6.37
C SER A 36 5.66 8.39 6.94
N SER A 37 4.86 7.50 7.56
CA SER A 37 5.37 6.20 8.01
C SER A 37 5.62 5.26 6.85
N VAL A 38 4.79 5.32 5.80
CA VAL A 38 4.94 4.54 4.57
C VAL A 38 6.17 5.02 3.79
N GLU A 39 6.32 6.33 3.61
CA GLU A 39 7.50 6.94 2.96
C GLU A 39 8.79 6.56 3.67
N ARG A 40 8.85 6.72 5.00
CA ARG A 40 10.03 6.33 5.79
C ARG A 40 10.37 4.85 5.60
N HIS A 41 9.35 4.00 5.51
CA HIS A 41 9.54 2.58 5.28
C HIS A 41 10.10 2.32 3.86
N LEU A 42 9.52 2.94 2.83
CA LEU A 42 10.01 2.84 1.44
C LEU A 42 11.43 3.38 1.25
N ASN A 43 11.83 4.39 2.00
CA ASN A 43 13.20 4.94 1.93
C ASN A 43 14.26 3.90 2.32
N THR A 44 13.90 2.91 3.13
CA THR A 44 14.78 1.79 3.51
C THR A 44 14.61 0.56 2.62
N ALA A 45 13.74 0.61 1.61
CA ALA A 45 13.43 -0.53 0.76
C ALA A 45 14.53 -0.80 -0.28
N PRO A 46 14.75 -2.08 -0.66
CA PRO A 46 15.69 -2.44 -1.72
C PRO A 46 15.22 -1.92 -3.09
N PRO A 47 16.15 -1.63 -4.02
CA PRO A 47 15.85 -1.07 -5.33
C PRO A 47 14.91 -1.98 -6.14
N ILE A 48 14.06 -1.35 -6.95
CA ILE A 48 13.23 -2.05 -7.92
C ILE A 48 14.15 -2.69 -8.96
N ARG A 49 13.88 -3.95 -9.30
CA ARG A 49 14.58 -4.69 -10.35
C ARG A 49 13.54 -5.18 -11.36
N VAL A 50 13.55 -4.58 -12.55
CA VAL A 50 12.64 -4.94 -13.63
C VAL A 50 12.85 -6.42 -14.00
N GLY A 51 11.75 -7.18 -14.12
CA GLY A 51 11.81 -8.62 -14.43
C GLY A 51 12.29 -9.51 -13.28
N TYR A 52 12.41 -9.01 -12.06
CA TYR A 52 12.82 -9.82 -10.91
C TYR A 52 11.74 -10.85 -10.51
N LEU A 53 12.08 -12.13 -10.60
CA LEU A 53 11.20 -13.26 -10.27
C LEU A 53 11.57 -13.96 -8.94
N GLY A 54 12.49 -13.38 -8.17
CA GLY A 54 12.89 -13.95 -6.89
C GLY A 54 11.79 -13.82 -5.82
N LYS A 55 12.04 -14.41 -4.65
CA LYS A 55 11.05 -14.50 -3.57
C LYS A 55 11.03 -13.28 -2.64
N ARG A 56 12.00 -12.37 -2.76
CA ARG A 56 12.18 -11.19 -1.89
C ARG A 56 11.58 -9.95 -2.55
N TYR A 57 11.09 -9.04 -1.74
CA TYR A 57 10.52 -7.79 -2.25
C TYR A 57 11.58 -6.80 -2.73
N PRO A 58 11.20 -5.85 -3.60
CA PRO A 58 9.88 -5.68 -4.22
C PRO A 58 9.55 -6.70 -5.31
N HIS A 59 8.27 -6.93 -5.53
CA HIS A 59 7.77 -7.67 -6.69
C HIS A 59 6.99 -6.76 -7.63
N GLN A 60 6.91 -7.12 -8.89
CA GLN A 60 5.96 -6.49 -9.82
C GLN A 60 4.53 -6.86 -9.41
N TYR A 61 3.67 -5.84 -9.31
CA TYR A 61 2.25 -6.03 -9.04
C TYR A 61 1.58 -6.65 -10.27
N ARG A 62 0.87 -7.76 -10.06
CA ARG A 62 0.33 -8.59 -11.16
C ARG A 62 -1.05 -8.16 -11.66
N HIS A 63 -1.62 -7.08 -11.13
CA HIS A 63 -2.94 -6.53 -11.52
C HIS A 63 -4.10 -7.53 -11.45
N THR A 64 -3.95 -8.64 -10.71
CA THR A 64 -4.94 -9.72 -10.68
C THR A 64 -6.27 -9.32 -10.07
N GLU A 65 -6.27 -8.32 -9.19
CA GLU A 65 -7.45 -7.81 -8.50
C GLU A 65 -7.96 -6.47 -9.05
N GLU A 66 -7.33 -5.92 -10.11
CA GLU A 66 -7.68 -4.63 -10.73
C GLU A 66 -7.79 -3.44 -9.75
N ILE A 67 -7.05 -3.49 -8.64
CA ILE A 67 -7.10 -2.49 -7.54
C ILE A 67 -6.49 -1.14 -7.96
N PHE A 68 -5.52 -1.20 -8.87
CA PHE A 68 -4.81 -0.04 -9.39
C PHE A 68 -5.01 0.04 -10.92
N PRO A 69 -5.00 1.25 -11.52
CA PRO A 69 -5.26 1.42 -12.94
C PRO A 69 -4.28 0.62 -13.81
N GLN A 70 -4.81 -0.13 -14.77
CA GLN A 70 -4.00 -0.89 -15.74
C GLN A 70 -3.19 0.03 -16.68
N GLY A 71 -2.20 -0.53 -17.36
CA GLY A 71 -1.35 0.22 -18.31
C GLY A 71 -0.12 0.89 -17.69
N ARG A 72 0.20 0.57 -16.43
CA ARG A 72 1.44 0.98 -15.76
C ARG A 72 2.08 -0.20 -15.04
N ASP A 73 3.40 -0.21 -15.01
CA ASP A 73 4.16 -1.11 -14.14
C ASP A 73 4.13 -0.57 -12.72
N TYR A 74 3.55 -1.36 -11.83
CA TYR A 74 3.58 -1.09 -10.40
C TYR A 74 4.40 -2.14 -9.67
N TYR A 75 4.90 -1.75 -8.52
CA TYR A 75 5.70 -2.58 -7.65
C TYR A 75 5.09 -2.60 -6.26
N GLU A 76 5.01 -3.78 -5.68
CA GLU A 76 4.51 -3.99 -4.33
C GLU A 76 5.64 -4.20 -3.34
N PHE A 77 5.48 -3.61 -2.16
CA PHE A 77 6.43 -3.60 -1.05
C PHE A 77 5.70 -3.96 0.25
N PRO A 78 6.21 -4.84 1.13
CA PRO A 78 5.61 -5.08 2.42
C PRO A 78 5.60 -3.79 3.24
N THR A 79 4.48 -3.48 3.88
CA THR A 79 4.32 -2.29 4.74
C THR A 79 4.47 -2.64 6.23
N SER A 80 5.17 -3.75 6.53
CA SER A 80 5.35 -4.22 7.91
C SER A 80 6.28 -3.29 8.69
N ASN A 81 6.40 -3.42 10.02
CA ASN A 81 7.39 -2.62 10.76
C ASN A 81 8.80 -3.21 10.71
N TYR A 82 8.99 -4.35 10.04
CA TYR A 82 10.28 -5.03 10.02
C TYR A 82 11.20 -4.47 8.92
N PRO A 83 12.51 -4.35 9.19
CA PRO A 83 13.50 -4.01 8.17
C PRO A 83 13.52 -5.01 7.00
N TYR A 84 13.66 -4.53 5.76
CA TYR A 84 13.62 -5.36 4.54
C TYR A 84 14.71 -6.43 4.48
N ASP A 85 15.89 -6.15 5.02
CA ASP A 85 17.03 -7.05 5.10
C ASP A 85 16.73 -8.28 5.97
N ARG A 86 15.83 -8.12 6.96
CA ARG A 86 15.36 -9.20 7.84
C ARG A 86 14.13 -9.92 7.30
N GLN A 87 13.52 -9.38 6.25
CA GLN A 87 12.35 -9.98 5.64
C GLN A 87 12.74 -11.12 4.69
N ILE A 88 12.16 -12.29 4.93
CA ILE A 88 12.23 -13.45 4.05
C ILE A 88 11.09 -13.42 3.01
N ALA A 89 10.90 -14.51 2.27
CA ALA A 89 9.81 -14.65 1.32
C ALA A 89 8.46 -14.27 1.97
N ARG A 90 7.60 -13.57 1.20
CA ARG A 90 6.30 -13.04 1.65
C ARG A 90 6.37 -11.90 2.69
N GLY A 91 7.55 -11.31 2.94
CA GLY A 91 7.69 -10.19 3.87
C GLY A 91 7.66 -10.59 5.34
N LYS A 92 7.78 -11.90 5.62
CA LYS A 92 7.86 -12.45 6.98
C LYS A 92 9.25 -12.17 7.57
N VAL A 93 9.37 -12.15 8.89
CA VAL A 93 10.67 -12.24 9.57
C VAL A 93 10.75 -13.60 10.25
N GLN A 94 11.88 -14.29 10.10
CA GLN A 94 12.06 -15.60 10.72
C GLN A 94 11.95 -15.50 12.25
N GLY A 95 11.18 -16.40 12.87
CA GLY A 95 11.00 -16.43 14.32
C GLY A 95 10.05 -15.37 14.90
N GLN A 96 9.42 -14.54 14.06
CA GLN A 96 8.38 -13.60 14.48
C GLN A 96 6.99 -14.15 14.14
N PRO A 97 5.97 -13.88 14.98
CA PRO A 97 4.60 -14.26 14.67
C PRO A 97 4.16 -13.61 13.36
N GLU A 98 3.33 -14.33 12.61
CA GLU A 98 2.71 -13.80 11.41
C GLU A 98 1.84 -12.61 11.82
N ILE A 99 2.22 -11.41 11.39
CA ILE A 99 1.38 -10.23 11.60
C ILE A 99 0.19 -10.40 10.67
N GLU A 100 -0.98 -10.68 11.25
CA GLU A 100 -2.23 -10.81 10.49
C GLU A 100 -2.53 -9.51 9.75
N GLY A 101 -2.81 -9.63 8.44
CA GLY A 101 -2.95 -8.49 7.54
C GLY A 101 -1.63 -8.08 6.87
N PHE A 102 -1.17 -8.84 5.87
CA PHE A 102 -0.06 -8.39 5.00
C PHE A 102 -0.48 -7.15 4.22
N THR A 103 -0.16 -6.00 4.78
CA THR A 103 -0.30 -4.71 4.13
C THR A 103 0.86 -4.52 3.16
N ARG A 104 0.56 -4.01 1.96
CA ARG A 104 1.54 -3.74 0.92
C ARG A 104 1.38 -2.33 0.40
N THR A 105 2.50 -1.67 0.20
CA THR A 105 2.58 -0.37 -0.45
C THR A 105 2.82 -0.61 -1.92
N VAL A 106 2.03 0.03 -2.76
CA VAL A 106 2.15 -0.06 -4.20
C VAL A 106 2.72 1.25 -4.72
N THR A 107 3.79 1.16 -5.49
CA THR A 107 4.47 2.30 -6.10
C THR A 107 4.54 2.14 -7.61
N ASP A 108 4.88 3.23 -8.31
CA ASP A 108 5.43 3.13 -9.66
C ASP A 108 6.94 2.79 -9.63
N HIS A 109 7.55 2.77 -10.81
CA HIS A 109 8.99 2.53 -10.99
C HIS A 109 9.87 3.52 -10.22
N ASP A 110 9.44 4.79 -10.13
CA ASP A 110 10.19 5.86 -9.46
C ASP A 110 9.91 5.91 -7.95
N ARG A 111 9.25 4.88 -7.43
CA ARG A 111 8.84 4.74 -6.02
C ARG A 111 7.85 5.79 -5.54
N ASN A 112 7.13 6.46 -6.43
CA ASN A 112 6.01 7.30 -6.01
C ASN A 112 4.88 6.41 -5.51
N ILE A 113 4.39 6.69 -4.31
CA ILE A 113 3.31 5.90 -3.69
C ILE A 113 2.02 6.09 -4.50
N ARG A 114 1.48 4.98 -5.01
CA ARG A 114 0.20 4.93 -5.72
C ARG A 114 -0.94 4.49 -4.81
N GLY A 115 -0.62 3.80 -3.72
CA GLY A 115 -1.54 3.53 -2.63
C GLY A 115 -1.05 2.39 -1.75
N VAL A 116 -1.92 1.97 -0.85
CA VAL A 116 -1.70 0.83 0.04
C VAL A 116 -2.81 -0.17 -0.20
N MET A 117 -2.46 -1.44 -0.20
CA MET A 117 -3.39 -2.56 -0.28
C MET A 117 -3.19 -3.50 0.89
N TYR A 118 -4.23 -4.22 1.28
CA TYR A 118 -4.17 -5.15 2.40
C TYR A 118 -5.11 -6.33 2.15
N HIS A 119 -4.86 -7.44 2.85
CA HIS A 119 -5.82 -8.53 2.91
C HIS A 119 -7.00 -8.12 3.78
N PRO A 120 -8.23 -8.06 3.25
CA PRO A 120 -9.39 -7.77 4.06
C PRO A 120 -9.64 -8.89 5.06
N GLU A 121 -10.35 -8.53 6.11
CA GLU A 121 -10.80 -9.37 7.20
C GLU A 121 -11.20 -10.81 6.77
N ASN A 122 -12.16 -10.93 5.85
CA ASN A 122 -12.75 -12.22 5.50
C ASN A 122 -12.03 -12.95 4.35
N ASP A 123 -10.92 -12.42 3.84
CA ASP A 123 -10.22 -13.00 2.69
C ASP A 123 -8.69 -12.78 2.74
N ARG A 124 -7.96 -13.80 3.20
CA ARG A 124 -6.49 -13.81 3.23
C ARG A 124 -5.84 -14.03 1.86
N LYS A 125 -6.63 -14.27 0.80
CA LYS A 125 -6.12 -14.54 -0.55
C LYS A 125 -6.26 -13.33 -1.47
N LYS A 126 -7.21 -12.43 -1.20
CA LYS A 126 -7.44 -11.23 -2.01
C LYS A 126 -6.83 -10.00 -1.37
N PHE A 127 -6.44 -9.05 -2.21
CA PHE A 127 -6.11 -7.70 -1.76
C PHE A 127 -7.30 -6.77 -2.00
N VAL A 128 -7.41 -5.75 -1.15
CA VAL A 128 -8.27 -4.59 -1.38
C VAL A 128 -7.46 -3.31 -1.18
N ARG A 129 -7.87 -2.21 -1.80
CA ARG A 129 -7.24 -0.90 -1.58
C ARG A 129 -7.61 -0.37 -0.20
N ALA A 130 -6.65 0.22 0.50
CA ALA A 130 -6.90 1.02 1.68
C ALA A 130 -7.52 2.38 1.30
N ASP A 131 -8.41 2.89 2.15
CA ASP A 131 -9.01 4.20 1.93
C ASP A 131 -7.98 5.31 2.16
N GLU A 132 -7.94 6.29 1.27
CA GLU A 132 -7.05 7.44 1.41
C GLU A 132 -7.69 8.52 2.28
N VAL A 133 -7.06 8.79 3.42
CA VAL A 133 -7.49 9.82 4.36
C VAL A 133 -6.71 11.10 4.07
N TYR A 134 -7.42 12.14 3.66
CA TYR A 134 -6.84 13.47 3.42
C TYR A 134 -7.10 14.39 4.61
N PRO A 135 -6.19 15.35 4.89
CA PRO A 135 -6.41 16.29 5.97
C PRO A 135 -7.70 17.07 5.71
N SER A 136 -8.60 17.06 6.70
CA SER A 136 -9.78 17.90 6.64
C SER A 136 -9.35 19.37 6.55
N ARG A 137 -9.89 20.10 5.57
CA ARG A 137 -9.53 21.51 5.30
C ARG A 137 -9.78 22.45 6.49
N SER A 138 -10.38 21.97 7.58
CA SER A 138 -10.73 22.76 8.78
C SER A 138 -9.57 22.99 9.76
N ARG A 139 -8.40 22.34 9.62
CA ARG A 139 -7.26 22.55 10.53
C ARG A 139 -6.31 23.70 10.18
N ARG A 140 -6.63 24.51 9.16
CA ARG A 140 -5.80 25.65 8.72
C ARG A 140 -6.38 27.00 9.14
N ARG A 141 -6.77 27.15 10.41
CA ARG A 141 -7.00 28.45 11.07
C ARG A 141 -6.69 28.32 12.57
N ARG A 142 -5.47 28.66 12.96
CA ARG A 142 -5.16 29.40 14.19
C ARG A 142 -3.73 29.91 14.10
#